data_AF-A0A315BS13-F1
#
_entry.id   AF-A0A315BS13-F1
#
_cell.length_a   1.000
_cell.length_b   1.000
_cell.length_c   1.000
_cell.angle_alpha   90.00
_cell.angle_beta   90.00
_cell.angle_gamma   90.00
#
_symmetry.space_group_name_H-M   'P 1'
#
loop_
_entity.id
_entity.type
_entity.pdbx_description
1 polymer ?
#
loop_
_entity_poly.entity_id
_entity_poly.type
_entity_poly.pdbx_seq_one_letter_code
_entity_poly.pdbx_strand_id
1 'polypeptide(L)' 'MIERDKHEPPKVKAFRDSLYACPCVSQLFDPWYMDGNTRDAVPGTPNAQIDKNETTHAHHLHLTVLDKKVLP' A
#
# COMPACT_ATOMS: atom_id res chain seq x y z
N MET A 1 -16.50 10.41 2.21
CA MET A 1 -15.99 9.10 2.68
C MET A 1 -15.54 8.34 1.44
N ILE A 2 -14.29 7.91 1.41
CA ILE A 2 -13.64 7.38 0.21
C ILE A 2 -14.04 5.90 0.07
N GLU A 3 -14.19 5.39 -1.16
CA GLU A 3 -14.79 4.08 -1.45
C GLU A 3 -14.18 2.89 -0.68
N ARG A 4 -12.88 2.96 -0.37
CA ARG A 4 -12.19 2.01 0.51
C ARG A 4 -12.85 1.91 1.88
N ASP A 5 -13.11 3.04 2.54
CA ASP A 5 -13.58 3.05 3.94
C ASP A 5 -15.00 2.46 4.09
N LYS A 6 -15.75 2.36 2.98
CA LYS A 6 -17.09 1.75 2.94
C LYS A 6 -17.06 0.24 2.69
N HIS A 7 -16.09 -0.23 1.91
CA HIS A 7 -16.11 -1.58 1.33
C HIS A 7 -14.95 -2.47 1.78
N GLU A 8 -13.97 -1.91 2.49
CA GLU A 8 -12.85 -2.66 3.00
C GLU A 8 -13.27 -3.60 4.15
N PRO A 9 -13.00 -4.91 4.04
CA PRO A 9 -13.21 -5.83 5.15
C PRO A 9 -12.32 -5.47 6.35
N PRO A 10 -12.83 -5.52 7.61
CA PRO A 10 -12.06 -5.13 8.79
C PRO A 10 -10.70 -5.82 8.96
N LYS A 11 -10.61 -7.10 8.54
CA LYS A 11 -9.35 -7.85 8.56
C LYS A 11 -8.30 -7.31 7.58
N VAL A 12 -8.73 -6.86 6.41
CA VAL A 12 -7.85 -6.26 5.40
C VAL A 12 -7.34 -4.92 5.91
N LYS A 13 -8.23 -4.11 6.51
CA LYS A 13 -7.84 -2.85 7.16
C LYS A 13 -6.78 -3.08 8.24
N ALA A 14 -7.03 -3.99 9.19
CA ALA A 14 -6.11 -4.27 10.28
C ALA A 14 -4.75 -4.79 9.77
N PHE A 15 -4.75 -5.60 8.72
CA PHE A 15 -3.52 -6.06 8.08
C PHE A 15 -2.78 -4.89 7.41
N ARG A 16 -3.47 -4.01 6.68
CA ARG A 16 -2.87 -2.81 6.09
C ARG A 16 -2.27 -1.89 7.14
N ASP A 17 -3.00 -1.61 8.21
CA ASP A 17 -2.52 -0.78 9.33
C ASP A 17 -1.24 -1.39 9.94
N SER A 18 -1.17 -2.71 10.06
CA SER A 18 0.02 -3.42 10.56
C SER A 18 1.21 -3.31 9.59
N LEU A 19 0.96 -3.31 8.28
CA LEU A 19 2.00 -3.13 7.25
C LEU A 19 2.56 -1.71 7.28
N TYR A 20 1.70 -0.69 7.40
CA TYR A 20 2.12 0.70 7.58
C TYR A 20 2.96 0.90 8.84
N ALA A 21 2.66 0.17 9.91
CA ALA A 21 3.44 0.20 11.13
C ALA A 21 4.77 -0.56 11.04
N CYS A 22 4.99 -1.43 10.03
CA CYS A 22 6.25 -2.17 9.91
C CYS A 22 7.37 -1.26 9.37
N PRO A 23 8.46 -1.03 10.12
CA PRO A 23 9.60 -0.26 9.62
C PRO A 23 10.25 -0.87 8.37
N CYS A 24 10.05 -2.17 8.19
CA CYS A 24 10.57 -2.96 7.10
C CYS A 24 9.90 -2.62 5.75
N VAL A 25 8.62 -2.26 5.75
CA VAL A 25 7.87 -1.95 4.53
C VAL A 25 8.30 -0.56 4.03
N SER A 26 8.51 -0.46 2.72
CA SER A 26 8.87 0.80 2.05
C SER A 26 7.87 1.20 0.97
N GLN A 27 7.06 0.27 0.45
CA GLN A 27 5.99 0.59 -0.50
C GLN A 27 4.78 -0.31 -0.24
N LEU A 28 3.60 0.24 -0.45
CA LEU A 28 2.32 -0.42 -0.30
C LEU A 28 1.40 0.04 -1.42
N PHE A 29 1.15 -0.83 -2.39
CA PHE A 29 0.25 -0.56 -3.51
C PHE A 29 -0.92 -1.52 -3.46
N ASP A 30 -2.14 -1.00 -3.52
CA ASP A 30 -3.35 -1.80 -3.50
C ASP A 30 -4.40 -1.24 -4.48
N PRO A 31 -5.53 -1.96 -4.70
CA PRO A 31 -6.56 -1.54 -5.64
C PRO A 31 -7.19 -0.17 -5.36
N TRP A 32 -7.06 0.34 -4.13
CA TRP A 32 -7.63 1.61 -3.70
C TRP A 32 -6.60 2.73 -3.59
N TYR A 33 -5.37 2.43 -3.16
CA TYR A 33 -4.33 3.43 -2.90
C TYR A 33 -2.93 2.97 -3.29
N MET A 34 -2.12 3.94 -3.69
CA MET A 34 -0.71 3.78 -4.04
C MET A 34 0.15 4.57 -3.06
N ASP A 35 0.97 3.88 -2.28
CA ASP A 35 1.94 4.49 -1.38
C ASP A 35 3.36 4.06 -1.74
N GLY A 36 4.09 4.98 -2.37
CA GLY A 36 5.45 4.74 -2.85
C GLY A 36 6.52 4.86 -1.78
N ASN A 37 6.18 5.36 -0.59
CA ASN A 37 7.11 5.52 0.51
C ASN A 37 6.37 5.54 1.86
N THR A 38 6.10 4.35 2.39
CA THR A 38 5.38 4.17 3.67
C THR A 38 6.13 4.69 4.91
N ARG A 39 7.30 5.30 4.73
CA ARG A 39 8.17 5.80 5.80
C ARG A 39 8.20 7.32 5.89
N ASP A 40 7.60 8.03 4.93
CA ASP A 40 7.39 9.46 5.08
C ASP A 40 6.04 9.74 5.77
N ALA A 41 5.75 11.02 5.97
CA ALA A 41 4.48 11.47 6.55
C ALA A 41 3.42 11.77 5.48
N VAL A 42 3.67 11.41 4.21
CA VAL A 42 2.79 11.70 3.09
C VAL A 42 1.86 10.49 2.92
N PRO A 43 0.53 10.67 3.01
CA PRO A 43 -0.38 9.57 2.79
C PRO A 43 -0.36 9.14 1.32
N GLY A 44 -0.53 7.83 1.07
CA GLY A 44 -0.73 7.31 -0.27
C GLY A 44 -1.85 7.99 -1.05
N THR A 45 -1.71 8.03 -2.37
CA THR A 45 -2.69 8.62 -3.28
C THR A 45 -3.71 7.59 -3.75
N PRO A 46 -4.96 7.98 -4.05
CA PRO A 46 -5.94 7.05 -4.61
C PRO A 46 -5.41 6.39 -5.89
N ASN A 47 -5.62 5.09 -6.03
CA ASN A 47 -5.36 4.35 -7.26
C ASN A 47 -6.48 4.66 -8.25
N ALA A 48 -6.23 5.59 -9.17
CA ALA A 48 -7.21 6.06 -10.14
C ALA A 48 -7.25 5.24 -11.43
N GLN A 49 -6.39 4.21 -11.55
CA GLN A 49 -6.31 3.33 -12.73
C GLN A 49 -5.97 4.09 -14.03
N ILE A 50 -5.19 5.16 -13.95
CA ILE A 50 -4.83 6.03 -15.07
C ILE A 50 -3.55 5.56 -15.74
N ASP A 51 -2.55 5.17 -14.95
CA ASP A 51 -1.24 4.76 -15.47
C ASP A 51 -0.98 3.24 -15.38
N LYS A 52 0.14 2.81 -15.98
CA LYS A 52 0.54 1.39 -16.01
C LYS A 52 0.84 0.83 -14.62
N ASN A 53 1.39 1.63 -13.73
CA ASN A 53 1.70 1.20 -12.37
C ASN A 53 0.40 1.02 -11.58
N GLU A 54 -0.52 1.97 -11.65
CA GLU A 54 -1.85 1.89 -11.04
C GLU A 54 -2.65 0.68 -11.54
N THR A 55 -2.71 0.48 -12.86
CA THR A 55 -3.43 -0.63 -13.49
C THR A 55 -2.80 -2.00 -13.19
N THR A 56 -1.48 -2.06 -13.00
CA THR A 56 -0.82 -3.29 -12.53
C THR A 56 -1.39 -3.72 -11.19
N HIS A 57 -1.63 -2.79 -10.28
CA HIS A 57 -2.06 -3.06 -8.90
C HIS A 57 -3.59 -3.01 -8.72
N ALA A 58 -4.37 -3.12 -9.80
CA ALA A 58 -5.84 -3.01 -9.77
C ALA A 58 -6.58 -4.07 -8.95
N HIS A 59 -5.91 -5.17 -8.61
CA HIS A 59 -6.55 -6.40 -8.18
C HIS A 59 -5.72 -7.20 -7.16
N HIS A 60 -4.60 -6.64 -6.70
CA HIS A 60 -3.74 -7.28 -5.71
C HIS A 60 -3.04 -6.24 -4.84
N LEU A 61 -2.58 -6.70 -3.68
CA LEU A 61 -1.73 -5.95 -2.78
C LEU A 61 -0.26 -6.24 -3.12
N HIS A 62 0.51 -5.21 -3.46
CA HIS A 62 1.96 -5.27 -3.64
C HIS A 62 2.66 -4.65 -2.43
N LEU A 63 3.72 -5.32 -2.00
CA LEU A 63 4.54 -4.94 -0.85
C LEU A 63 5.99 -4.90 -1.26
N THR A 64 6.65 -3.78 -1.03
CA THR A 64 8.13 -3.70 -1.10
C THR A 64 8.67 -3.62 0.32
N VAL A 65 9.61 -4.50 0.64
CA VAL A 65 10.26 -4.58 1.96
C VAL A 65 11.76 -4.33 1.80
N LEU A 66 12.32 -3.50 2.67
CA LEU A 66 13.77 -3.33 2.79
C LEU A 66 14.30 -4.31 3.85
N ASP A 67 14.90 -5.40 3.41
CA ASP A 67 15.63 -6.31 4.30
C ASP A 67 17.10 -5.87 4.40
N LYS A 68 17.49 -5.36 5.58
CA LYS A 68 18.87 -4.95 5.87
C LYS A 68 19.87 -6.12 5.83
N LYS A 69 19.41 -7.38 5.88
CA LYS A 69 20.28 -8.57 5.86
C LYS A 69 20.55 -9.09 4.45
N VAL A 70 19.82 -8.62 3.44
CA VAL A 70 19.90 -9.13 2.06
C VAL A 70 20.67 -8.18 1.14
N LEU A 71 20.87 -6.93 1.54
CA LEU A 71 21.75 -6.01 0.83
C LEU A 71 23.21 -6.24 1.27
N PRO A 72 24.13 -6.60 0.36
CA PRO A 72 25.56 -6.72 0.64
C PRO A 72 26.21 -5.39 1.00
#